data_AF-A0A1H3DMN7-F1
#
_entry.id   AF-A0A1H3DMN7-F1
#
_cell.length_a   1.000
_cell.length_b   1.000
_cell.length_c   1.000
_cell.angle_alpha   90.00
_cell.angle_beta   90.00
_cell.angle_gamma   90.00
#
_symmetry.space_group_name_H-M   'P 1'
#
loop_
_entity.id
_entity.type
_entity.pdbx_description
1 polymer ?
#
loop_
_entity_poly.entity_id
_entity_poly.type
_entity_poly.pdbx_seq_one_letter_code
_entity_poly.pdbx_strand_id
1 'polypeptide(L)'
;MRRRIAASWFWIVVLGGCVQAQPYDSTSQTGAPPVQAYDPYDPRSTPSSGQAGGSGGNVATTPATRETFSQQEILNQVEGVFGQSVQQLALAVQQLFREQGEPNGYIAGEEFGAALGIGVRYGRGKLTTRRTQNLPVFWQGPSIGFDLGVNIAKVFILVYHLPSEAALFQRFPGVEGSLYVIGGVGVNYLKSGHTVVAPIRLGAGWRQGVSAGYISFTRTENYNPF
;
A
#
# COMPACT_ATOMS: atom_id res chain seq x y z
N MET A 1 60.12 -29.78 29.77
CA MET A 1 59.26 -30.93 29.43
C MET A 1 57.93 -30.42 28.89
N ARG A 2 57.66 -30.61 27.60
CA ARG A 2 56.45 -30.14 26.91
C ARG A 2 55.27 -31.09 27.19
N ARG A 3 54.20 -30.60 27.82
CA ARG A 3 52.94 -31.35 27.95
C ARG A 3 52.06 -31.06 26.73
N ARG A 4 51.77 -32.11 25.96
CA ARG A 4 50.81 -32.11 24.85
C ARG A 4 49.40 -32.24 25.44
N ILE A 5 48.51 -31.29 25.17
CA ILE A 5 47.07 -31.43 25.45
C ILE A 5 46.41 -31.86 24.15
N ALA A 6 45.77 -33.02 24.19
CA ALA A 6 45.04 -33.61 23.08
C ALA A 6 43.75 -32.83 22.83
N ALA A 7 43.56 -32.35 21.61
CA ALA A 7 42.31 -31.79 21.14
C ALA A 7 41.32 -32.93 20.86
N SER A 8 40.30 -33.07 21.71
CA SER A 8 39.15 -33.94 21.43
C SER A 8 38.23 -33.23 20.46
N TRP A 9 38.14 -33.76 19.24
CA TRP A 9 37.18 -33.34 18.22
C TRP A 9 35.86 -34.04 18.50
N PHE A 10 34.90 -33.31 19.07
CA PHE A 10 33.51 -33.77 19.14
C PHE A 10 32.84 -33.46 17.79
N TRP A 11 32.70 -34.50 16.96
CA TRP A 11 31.80 -34.47 15.81
C TRP A 11 30.36 -34.60 16.32
N ILE A 12 29.57 -33.52 16.23
CA ILE A 12 28.12 -33.61 16.36
C ILE A 12 27.57 -34.14 15.03
N VAL A 13 27.03 -35.36 15.09
CA VAL A 13 26.24 -35.96 14.01
C VAL A 13 24.88 -35.26 13.97
N VAL A 14 24.63 -34.47 12.92
CA VAL A 14 23.29 -33.97 12.61
C VAL A 14 22.59 -35.05 11.78
N LEU A 15 21.65 -35.75 12.41
CA LEU A 15 20.73 -36.65 11.72
C LEU A 15 19.78 -35.81 10.85
N GLY A 16 19.93 -35.94 9.53
CA GLY A 16 19.01 -35.40 8.55
C GLY A 16 17.65 -36.09 8.67
N GLY A 17 16.67 -35.37 9.21
CA GLY A 17 15.26 -35.76 9.12
C GLY A 17 14.73 -35.43 7.73
N CYS A 18 14.50 -36.45 6.91
CA CYS A 18 13.74 -36.33 5.68
C CYS A 18 12.28 -36.03 6.02
N VAL A 19 11.81 -34.81 5.74
CA VAL A 19 10.38 -34.50 5.72
C VAL A 19 9.80 -35.10 4.43
N GLN A 20 9.07 -36.20 4.56
CA GLN A 20 8.27 -36.74 3.46
C GLN A 20 7.04 -35.84 3.27
N ALA A 21 6.90 -35.25 2.08
CA ALA A 21 5.67 -34.58 1.68
C ALA A 21 4.54 -35.61 1.56
N GLN A 22 3.45 -35.42 2.30
CA GLN A 22 2.23 -36.22 2.13
C GLN A 22 1.50 -35.77 0.84
N PRO A 23 0.98 -36.72 0.03
CA PRO A 23 0.12 -36.37 -1.09
C PRO A 23 -1.18 -35.76 -0.57
N TYR A 24 -1.58 -34.63 -1.16
CA TYR A 24 -2.86 -33.99 -0.90
C TYR A 24 -3.97 -34.81 -1.57
N ASP A 25 -4.80 -35.48 -0.77
CA ASP A 25 -6.01 -36.15 -1.23
C ASP A 25 -7.11 -35.10 -1.41
N SER A 26 -7.37 -34.75 -2.66
CA SER A 26 -8.45 -33.83 -3.05
C SER A 26 -9.71 -34.62 -3.37
N THR A 27 -10.48 -34.97 -2.34
CA THR A 27 -11.83 -35.50 -2.51
C THR A 27 -12.79 -34.86 -1.50
N SER A 28 -13.50 -33.80 -1.94
CA SER A 28 -14.81 -33.34 -1.42
C SER A 28 -15.32 -32.18 -2.31
N GLN A 29 -15.79 -32.53 -3.52
CA GLN A 29 -16.51 -31.61 -4.39
C GLN A 29 -18.01 -31.80 -4.15
N THR A 30 -18.59 -30.94 -3.31
CA THR A 30 -20.03 -30.93 -3.05
C THR A 30 -20.73 -30.08 -4.11
N GLY A 31 -21.45 -30.77 -5.01
CA GLY A 31 -22.67 -30.38 -5.73
C GLY A 31 -22.84 -28.93 -6.22
N ALA A 32 -22.65 -28.72 -7.52
CA ALA A 32 -23.31 -27.64 -8.25
C ALA A 32 -24.83 -27.94 -8.38
N PRO A 33 -25.73 -26.95 -8.27
CA PRO A 33 -27.14 -27.14 -8.60
C PRO A 33 -27.30 -27.40 -10.11
N PRO A 34 -28.30 -28.20 -10.53
CA PRO A 34 -28.50 -28.49 -11.95
C PRO A 34 -28.86 -27.20 -12.70
N VAL A 35 -28.09 -26.90 -13.74
CA VAL A 35 -28.46 -25.88 -14.73
C VAL A 35 -29.63 -26.41 -15.56
N GLN A 36 -30.79 -25.80 -15.43
CA GLN A 36 -31.91 -26.06 -16.34
C GLN A 36 -31.54 -25.55 -17.74
N ALA A 37 -31.51 -26.45 -18.72
CA ALA A 37 -31.30 -26.09 -20.11
C ALA A 37 -32.46 -25.20 -20.58
N TYR A 38 -32.12 -24.00 -21.07
CA TYR A 38 -33.07 -23.14 -21.75
C TYR A 38 -33.41 -23.77 -23.11
N ASP A 39 -34.66 -24.20 -23.27
CA ASP A 39 -35.23 -24.64 -24.55
C ASP A 39 -35.92 -23.43 -25.21
N PRO A 40 -35.39 -22.90 -26.33
CA PRO A 40 -35.96 -21.74 -27.00
C PRO A 40 -37.32 -22.00 -27.69
N TYR A 41 -37.82 -23.24 -27.67
CA TYR A 41 -39.05 -23.61 -28.40
C TYR A 41 -40.23 -24.02 -27.51
N ASP A 42 -40.19 -23.81 -26.18
CA ASP A 42 -41.35 -24.01 -25.32
C ASP A 42 -42.35 -22.83 -25.40
N PRO A 43 -43.55 -23.01 -26.00
CA PRO A 43 -44.55 -21.95 -26.13
C PRO A 43 -45.21 -21.54 -24.80
N ARG A 44 -44.86 -22.15 -23.66
CA ARG A 44 -45.41 -21.80 -22.33
C ARG A 44 -44.54 -20.85 -21.50
N SER A 45 -43.39 -20.43 -22.02
CA SER A 45 -42.46 -19.54 -21.30
C SER A 45 -42.60 -18.07 -21.75
N THR A 46 -43.70 -17.41 -21.39
CA THR A 46 -43.82 -15.95 -21.50
C THR A 46 -43.98 -15.34 -20.11
N PRO A 47 -43.06 -14.47 -19.64
CA PRO A 47 -43.31 -13.65 -18.46
C PRO A 47 -44.38 -12.63 -18.83
N SER A 48 -45.54 -12.73 -18.18
CA SER A 48 -46.68 -11.82 -18.30
C SER A 48 -46.28 -10.37 -18.00
N SER A 49 -46.46 -9.50 -18.98
CA SER A 49 -46.44 -8.04 -18.81
C SER A 49 -47.75 -7.57 -18.17
N GLY A 50 -47.79 -7.56 -16.85
CA GLY A 50 -48.83 -6.87 -16.07
C GLY A 50 -48.57 -5.37 -16.02
N GLN A 51 -49.21 -4.62 -16.91
CA GLN A 51 -49.18 -3.16 -16.95
C GLN A 51 -50.38 -2.62 -16.15
N ALA A 52 -50.12 -1.99 -15.00
CA ALA A 52 -51.08 -1.15 -14.29
C ALA A 52 -50.38 0.14 -13.85
N GLY A 53 -51.02 1.28 -14.16
CA GLY A 53 -50.42 2.61 -14.21
C GLY A 53 -49.85 3.15 -12.90
N GLY A 54 -48.74 3.87 -13.04
CA GLY A 54 -48.12 4.70 -12.01
C GLY A 54 -46.98 5.49 -12.64
N SER A 55 -47.25 6.71 -13.10
CA SER A 55 -46.21 7.66 -13.48
C SER A 55 -45.41 8.04 -12.24
N GLY A 56 -44.28 7.37 -12.05
CA GLY A 56 -43.20 7.77 -11.17
C GLY A 56 -41.91 7.49 -11.91
N GLY A 57 -41.35 8.50 -12.56
CA GLY A 57 -40.09 8.38 -13.26
C GLY A 57 -39.00 7.97 -12.28
N ASN A 58 -38.66 6.68 -12.27
CA ASN A 58 -37.41 6.22 -11.68
C ASN A 58 -36.29 6.75 -12.57
N VAL A 59 -35.85 7.98 -12.28
CA VAL A 59 -34.58 8.49 -12.78
C VAL A 59 -33.54 7.52 -12.24
N ALA A 60 -33.03 6.64 -13.10
CA ALA A 60 -31.84 5.87 -12.83
C ALA A 60 -30.73 6.89 -12.54
N THR A 61 -30.52 7.18 -11.25
CA THR A 61 -29.44 8.05 -10.82
C THR A 61 -28.17 7.30 -11.15
N THR A 62 -27.49 7.72 -12.22
CA THR A 62 -26.13 7.26 -12.51
C THR A 62 -25.34 7.41 -11.22
N PRO A 63 -24.75 6.34 -10.66
CA PRO A 63 -24.03 6.46 -9.40
C PRO A 63 -22.95 7.52 -9.58
N ALA A 64 -23.01 8.58 -8.76
CA ALA A 64 -22.02 9.63 -8.78
C ALA A 64 -20.63 8.98 -8.69
N THR A 65 -19.78 9.24 -9.67
CA THR A 65 -18.41 8.74 -9.65
C THR A 65 -17.72 9.39 -8.44
N ARG A 66 -17.49 8.62 -7.37
CA ARG A 66 -16.75 9.12 -6.22
C ARG A 66 -15.36 9.55 -6.67
N GLU A 67 -14.99 10.79 -6.37
CA GLU A 67 -13.66 11.34 -6.68
C GLU A 67 -12.59 10.93 -5.66
N THR A 68 -13.01 10.42 -4.51
CA THR A 68 -12.17 10.07 -3.36
C THR A 68 -12.24 8.57 -3.06
N PHE A 69 -11.27 8.07 -2.28
CA PHE A 69 -11.18 6.69 -1.80
C PHE A 69 -11.68 6.58 -0.37
N SER A 70 -12.60 5.65 -0.13
CA SER A 70 -13.09 5.35 1.22
C SER A 70 -12.01 4.74 2.09
N GLN A 71 -12.21 4.80 3.41
CA GLN A 71 -11.28 4.20 4.38
C GLN A 71 -11.06 2.71 4.12
N GLN A 72 -12.14 1.97 3.84
CA GLN A 72 -12.04 0.53 3.57
C GLN A 72 -11.24 0.22 2.30
N GLU A 73 -11.42 1.02 1.23
CA GLU A 73 -10.62 0.85 0.01
C GLU A 73 -9.14 1.08 0.30
N ILE A 74 -8.80 2.13 1.04
CA ILE A 74 -7.41 2.41 1.41
C ILE A 74 -6.85 1.28 2.28
N LEU A 75 -7.58 0.80 3.29
CA LEU A 75 -7.13 -0.33 4.12
C LEU A 75 -6.79 -1.55 3.27
N ASN A 76 -7.65 -1.91 2.31
CA ASN A 76 -7.41 -3.05 1.42
C ASN A 76 -6.14 -2.85 0.55
N GLN A 77 -5.92 -1.65 0.01
CA GLN A 77 -4.71 -1.36 -0.79
C GLN A 77 -3.45 -1.42 0.06
N VAL A 78 -3.54 -0.88 1.27
CA VAL A 78 -2.47 -0.82 2.24
C VAL A 78 -2.09 -2.24 2.70
N GLU A 79 -3.07 -3.11 2.98
CA GLU A 79 -2.85 -4.54 3.25
C GLU A 79 -2.20 -5.27 2.06
N GLY A 80 -2.58 -4.92 0.82
CA GLY A 80 -1.93 -5.45 -0.38
C GLY A 80 -0.44 -5.10 -0.47
N VAL A 81 -0.05 -3.89 -0.02
CA VAL A 81 1.36 -3.48 0.02
C VAL A 81 2.10 -4.12 1.18
N PHE A 82 1.56 -4.02 2.40
CA PHE A 82 2.29 -4.37 3.62
C PHE A 82 2.04 -5.78 4.16
N GLY A 83 1.04 -6.49 3.64
CA GLY A 83 0.58 -7.79 4.11
C GLY A 83 -0.62 -7.71 5.07
N GLN A 84 -1.39 -8.79 5.16
CA GLN A 84 -2.68 -8.89 5.88
C GLN A 84 -2.59 -8.81 7.42
N SER A 85 -1.41 -8.59 8.01
CA SER A 85 -1.17 -8.80 9.45
C SER A 85 -0.86 -7.54 10.25
N VAL A 86 -1.15 -6.35 9.72
CA VAL A 86 -0.74 -5.09 10.37
C VAL A 86 -1.93 -4.33 10.95
N GLN A 87 -2.48 -4.84 12.06
CA GLN A 87 -3.54 -4.15 12.83
C GLN A 87 -3.17 -2.68 13.17
N GLN A 88 -1.88 -2.43 13.40
CA GLN A 88 -1.31 -1.12 13.70
C GLN A 88 -1.50 -0.11 12.54
N LEU A 89 -1.58 -0.60 11.31
CA LEU A 89 -1.72 0.20 10.11
C LEU A 89 -3.15 0.70 9.93
N ALA A 90 -4.14 -0.08 10.38
CA ALA A 90 -5.52 0.36 10.39
C ALA A 90 -5.73 1.57 11.31
N LEU A 91 -5.05 1.61 12.47
CA LEU A 91 -5.09 2.75 13.38
C LEU A 91 -4.47 4.00 12.76
N ALA A 92 -3.33 3.86 12.08
CA ALA A 92 -2.69 4.98 11.38
C ALA A 92 -3.58 5.53 10.25
N VAL A 93 -4.17 4.65 9.43
CA VAL A 93 -5.11 5.04 8.37
C VAL A 93 -6.36 5.70 8.97
N GLN A 94 -6.93 5.14 10.04
CA GLN A 94 -8.08 5.75 10.70
C GLN A 94 -7.78 7.16 11.24
N GLN A 95 -6.60 7.36 11.82
CA GLN A 95 -6.16 8.69 12.25
C GLN A 95 -6.03 9.64 11.06
N LEU A 96 -5.39 9.21 9.97
CA LEU A 96 -5.25 10.01 8.74
C LEU A 96 -6.61 10.43 8.16
N PHE A 97 -7.59 9.52 8.17
CA PHE A 97 -8.96 9.81 7.72
C PHE A 97 -9.68 10.77 8.67
N ARG A 98 -9.45 10.67 9.98
CA ARG A 98 -9.99 11.64 10.94
C ARG A 98 -9.41 13.04 10.76
N GLU A 99 -8.14 13.14 10.36
CA GLU A 99 -7.44 14.43 10.22
C GLU A 99 -7.65 15.09 8.85
N GLN A 100 -7.62 14.31 7.77
CA GLN A 100 -7.62 14.82 6.39
C GLN A 100 -8.85 14.41 5.58
N GLY A 101 -9.71 13.53 6.12
CA GLY A 101 -10.84 12.98 5.36
C GLY A 101 -10.40 11.94 4.34
N GLU A 102 -11.15 11.86 3.23
CA GLU A 102 -10.90 10.89 2.17
C GLU A 102 -9.84 11.39 1.16
N PRO A 103 -8.79 10.59 0.84
CA PRO A 103 -7.83 10.94 -0.19
C PRO A 103 -8.42 10.79 -1.60
N ASN A 104 -7.91 11.56 -2.57
CA ASN A 104 -8.29 11.42 -3.98
C ASN A 104 -7.19 10.73 -4.83
N GLY A 105 -6.11 10.29 -4.18
CA GLY A 105 -5.09 9.42 -4.77
C GLY A 105 -4.27 8.68 -3.72
N TYR A 106 -3.56 7.65 -4.16
CA TYR A 106 -2.54 6.98 -3.35
C TYR A 106 -1.37 6.50 -4.21
N ILE A 107 -0.20 6.33 -3.59
CA ILE A 107 0.99 5.79 -4.22
C ILE A 107 1.43 4.55 -3.45
N ALA A 108 1.50 3.42 -4.15
CA ALA A 108 2.09 2.19 -3.62
C ALA A 108 3.50 2.03 -4.19
N GLY A 109 4.50 1.79 -3.33
CA GLY A 109 5.87 1.64 -3.80
C GLY A 109 6.88 1.23 -2.74
N GLU A 110 8.14 1.44 -3.08
CA GLU A 110 9.30 1.09 -2.27
C GLU A 110 10.26 2.28 -2.22
N GLU A 111 10.96 2.40 -1.11
CA GLU A 111 12.00 3.39 -0.89
C GLU A 111 13.31 2.72 -0.53
N PHE A 112 14.37 3.24 -1.13
CA PHE A 112 15.75 3.00 -0.78
C PHE A 112 16.29 4.25 -0.07
N GLY A 113 16.86 4.07 1.11
CA GLY A 113 17.53 5.13 1.86
C GLY A 113 18.99 4.77 2.10
N ALA A 114 19.88 5.76 2.03
CA ALA A 114 21.24 5.64 2.52
C ALA A 114 21.56 6.87 3.38
N ALA A 115 22.05 6.64 4.60
CA ALA A 115 22.38 7.72 5.53
C ALA A 115 23.71 7.49 6.24
N LEU A 116 24.47 8.57 6.45
CA LEU A 116 25.61 8.68 7.36
C LEU A 116 25.46 9.98 8.18
N GLY A 117 24.45 10.04 9.06
CA GLY A 117 24.01 11.28 9.72
C GLY A 117 23.05 12.08 8.84
N ILE A 118 23.54 12.61 7.72
CA ILE A 118 22.72 13.15 6.62
C ILE A 118 22.73 12.14 5.48
N GLY A 119 21.56 11.92 4.90
CA GLY A 119 21.35 10.93 3.88
C GLY A 119 20.47 11.41 2.74
N VAL A 120 20.29 10.52 1.79
CA VAL A 120 19.35 10.66 0.70
C VAL A 120 18.39 9.48 0.71
N ARG A 121 17.18 9.74 0.27
CA ARG A 121 16.19 8.71 -0.03
C ARG A 121 15.80 8.81 -1.49
N TYR A 122 15.59 7.65 -2.10
CA TYR A 122 15.03 7.49 -3.43
C TYR A 122 13.90 6.47 -3.34
N GLY A 123 12.82 6.71 -4.04
CA GLY A 123 11.73 5.75 -4.10
C GLY A 123 11.07 5.74 -5.45
N ARG A 124 10.36 4.65 -5.68
CA ARG A 124 9.65 4.37 -6.91
C ARG A 124 8.33 3.69 -6.58
N GLY A 125 7.31 4.02 -7.34
CA GLY A 125 5.97 3.51 -7.07
C GLY A 125 5.01 3.85 -8.19
N LYS A 126 3.73 3.65 -7.89
CA LYS A 126 2.64 3.84 -8.82
C LYS A 126 1.54 4.67 -8.18
N LEU A 127 1.23 5.82 -8.78
CA LEU A 127 0.08 6.63 -8.42
C LEU A 127 -1.19 6.02 -9.00
N THR A 128 -2.19 5.92 -8.13
CA THR A 128 -3.56 5.59 -8.48
C THR A 128 -4.48 6.71 -8.02
N THR A 129 -5.29 7.22 -8.94
CA THR A 129 -6.41 8.13 -8.73
C THR A 129 -7.68 7.49 -9.26
N ARG A 130 -8.84 8.13 -9.08
CA ARG A 130 -10.09 7.65 -9.71
C ARG A 130 -10.07 7.74 -11.24
N ARG A 131 -9.21 8.59 -11.82
CA ARG A 131 -9.06 8.80 -13.27
C ARG A 131 -7.89 8.03 -13.88
N THR A 132 -6.86 7.77 -13.09
CA THR A 132 -5.60 7.19 -13.56
C THR A 132 -5.20 6.01 -12.69
N GLN A 133 -4.85 4.89 -13.30
CA GLN A 133 -4.37 3.72 -12.58
C GLN A 133 -2.90 3.49 -12.93
N ASN A 134 -2.09 3.15 -11.92
CA ASN A 134 -0.71 2.69 -12.11
C ASN A 134 0.26 3.67 -12.81
N LEU A 135 0.07 4.98 -12.67
CA LEU A 135 1.00 5.97 -13.23
C LEU A 135 2.36 5.87 -12.53
N PRO A 136 3.47 5.62 -13.23
CA PRO A 136 4.79 5.56 -12.61
C PRO A 136 5.15 6.89 -11.93
N VAL A 137 5.66 6.80 -10.70
CA VAL A 137 6.12 7.93 -9.92
C VAL A 137 7.43 7.58 -9.25
N PHE A 138 8.37 8.51 -9.31
CA PHE A 138 9.64 8.44 -8.60
C PHE A 138 9.69 9.59 -7.61
N TRP A 139 10.45 9.43 -6.54
CA TRP A 139 10.67 10.51 -5.61
C TRP A 139 12.01 10.43 -4.91
N GLN A 140 12.46 11.59 -4.45
CA GLN A 140 13.72 11.71 -3.76
C GLN A 140 13.69 12.84 -2.74
N GLY A 141 14.53 12.73 -1.74
CA GLY A 141 14.65 13.78 -0.73
C GLY A 141 15.78 13.54 0.26
N PRO A 142 16.17 14.60 0.99
CA PRO A 142 17.05 14.46 2.14
C PRO A 142 16.44 13.53 3.21
N SER A 143 17.30 12.75 3.85
CA SER A 143 16.96 11.94 5.02
C SER A 143 17.93 12.23 6.16
N ILE A 144 17.45 12.10 7.40
CA ILE A 144 18.30 12.15 8.59
C ILE A 144 18.19 10.80 9.28
N GLY A 145 19.29 10.05 9.29
CA GLY A 145 19.39 8.73 9.90
C GLY A 145 20.57 8.68 10.87
N PHE A 146 20.34 8.10 12.05
CA PHE A 146 21.37 7.95 13.08
C PHE A 146 22.31 6.77 12.82
N ASP A 147 21.88 5.82 11.99
CA ASP A 147 22.60 4.61 11.70
C ASP A 147 23.28 4.73 10.32
N LEU A 148 24.55 4.30 10.22
CA LEU A 148 25.25 4.19 8.95
C LEU A 148 24.69 2.99 8.19
N GLY A 149 24.04 3.19 7.06
CA GLY A 149 23.54 2.04 6.31
C GLY A 149 22.60 2.33 5.16
N VAL A 150 22.32 1.24 4.45
CA VAL A 150 21.35 1.15 3.36
C VAL A 150 20.08 0.51 3.90
N ASN A 151 18.93 1.11 3.62
CA ASN A 151 17.62 0.61 3.98
C ASN A 151 16.76 0.46 2.73
N ILE A 152 15.95 -0.60 2.69
CA ILE A 152 14.87 -0.75 1.71
C ILE A 152 13.58 -1.02 2.49
N ALA A 153 12.54 -0.25 2.19
CA ALA A 153 11.25 -0.36 2.84
C ALA A 153 10.11 -0.18 1.84
N LYS A 154 8.98 -0.83 2.12
CA LYS A 154 7.72 -0.52 1.45
C LYS A 154 7.18 0.82 1.97
N VAL A 155 6.54 1.59 1.10
CA VAL A 155 5.87 2.84 1.46
C VAL A 155 4.50 2.90 0.81
N PHE A 156 3.54 3.49 1.51
CA PHE A 156 2.24 3.84 0.96
C PHE A 156 1.99 5.32 1.22
N ILE A 157 1.73 6.10 0.18
CA ILE A 157 1.57 7.55 0.29
C ILE A 157 0.13 7.89 -0.01
N LEU A 158 -0.59 8.47 0.95
CA LEU A 158 -1.90 9.06 0.68
C LEU A 158 -1.73 10.42 0.03
N VAL A 159 -2.57 10.72 -0.96
CA VAL A 159 -2.57 12.00 -1.67
C VAL A 159 -3.95 12.63 -1.56
N TYR A 160 -3.99 13.85 -1.06
CA TYR A 160 -5.21 14.63 -0.82
C TYR A 160 -5.22 15.87 -1.70
N HIS A 161 -6.41 16.25 -2.14
CA HIS A 161 -6.67 17.45 -2.94
C HIS A 161 -5.78 17.55 -4.20
N LEU A 162 -5.41 16.42 -4.80
CA LEU A 162 -4.63 16.42 -6.04
C LEU A 162 -5.49 16.90 -7.21
N PRO A 163 -5.24 18.08 -7.81
CA PRO A 163 -6.10 18.61 -8.87
C PRO A 163 -5.88 17.87 -10.19
N SER A 164 -4.65 17.45 -10.45
CA SER A 164 -4.26 16.65 -11.61
C SER A 164 -3.02 15.82 -11.29
N GLU A 165 -2.81 14.75 -12.06
CA GLU A 165 -1.62 13.92 -11.96
C GLU A 165 -0.34 14.74 -12.18
N ALA A 166 -0.40 15.78 -13.02
CA ALA A 166 0.72 16.68 -13.26
C ALA A 166 1.13 17.47 -12.00
N ALA A 167 0.16 17.84 -11.16
CA ALA A 167 0.41 18.58 -9.92
C ALA A 167 1.13 17.75 -8.85
N LEU A 168 1.27 16.43 -9.02
CA LEU A 168 2.11 15.62 -8.14
C LEU A 168 3.59 15.85 -8.41
N PHE A 169 3.99 16.11 -9.65
CA PHE A 169 5.41 16.10 -10.05
C PHE A 169 6.12 17.42 -9.73
N GLN A 170 6.29 17.66 -8.44
CA GLN A 170 6.93 18.84 -7.88
C GLN A 170 7.52 18.53 -6.49
N ARG A 171 8.10 19.54 -5.85
CA ARG A 171 8.61 19.46 -4.49
C ARG A 171 7.52 19.75 -3.46
N PHE A 172 7.41 18.86 -2.48
CA PHE A 172 6.53 19.00 -1.32
C PHE A 172 7.38 19.23 -0.08
N PRO A 173 7.41 20.47 0.46
CA PRO A 173 8.04 20.72 1.75
C PRO A 173 7.27 20.03 2.89
N GLY A 174 8.00 19.58 3.89
CA GLY A 174 7.48 18.96 5.09
C GLY A 174 6.71 19.97 5.93
N VAL A 175 5.65 19.50 6.56
CA VAL A 175 4.88 20.29 7.52
C VAL A 175 5.57 20.19 8.88
N GLU A 176 5.80 21.32 9.54
CA GLU A 176 6.41 21.35 10.87
C GLU A 176 5.55 20.58 11.89
N GLY A 177 6.20 19.78 12.76
CA GLY A 177 5.51 18.99 13.78
C GLY A 177 4.63 17.84 13.24
N SER A 178 4.66 17.55 11.95
CA SER A 178 3.78 16.57 11.30
C SER A 178 4.22 15.11 11.39
N LEU A 179 5.34 14.84 12.08
CA LEU A 179 5.82 13.49 12.26
C LEU A 179 5.17 12.87 13.49
N TYR A 180 4.47 11.76 13.30
CA TYR A 180 3.91 10.98 14.39
C TYR A 180 4.06 9.49 14.14
N VAL A 181 4.09 8.74 15.24
CA VAL A 181 4.20 7.28 15.23
C VAL A 181 2.97 6.72 15.93
N ILE A 182 2.19 5.89 15.22
CA ILE A 182 0.99 5.25 15.74
C ILE A 182 1.18 3.75 15.62
N GLY A 183 1.25 3.07 16.77
CA GLY A 183 1.41 1.61 16.80
C GLY A 183 2.66 1.12 16.05
N GLY A 184 3.74 1.90 15.95
CA GLY A 184 4.94 1.54 15.20
C GLY A 184 4.88 1.80 13.69
N VAL A 185 3.85 2.51 13.23
CA VAL A 185 3.74 3.07 11.88
C VAL A 185 4.12 4.54 11.92
N GLY A 186 5.10 4.93 11.11
CA GLY A 186 5.51 6.32 10.96
C GLY A 186 4.74 7.02 9.85
N VAL A 187 4.22 8.20 10.13
CA VAL A 187 3.56 9.07 9.16
C VAL A 187 4.13 10.48 9.23
N ASN A 188 4.31 11.12 8.09
CA ASN A 188 4.73 12.52 8.00
C ASN A 188 3.86 13.24 6.96
N TYR A 189 3.49 14.50 7.19
CA TYR A 189 2.77 15.30 6.18
C TYR A 189 3.74 16.19 5.39
N LEU A 190 3.53 16.27 4.08
CA LEU A 190 4.15 17.28 3.22
C LEU A 190 3.08 17.98 2.39
N LYS A 191 3.28 19.26 2.08
CA LYS A 191 2.24 20.09 1.45
C LYS A 191 2.81 21.04 0.41
N SER A 192 2.17 21.11 -0.76
CA SER A 192 2.40 22.15 -1.76
C SER A 192 1.05 22.69 -2.24
N GLY A 193 0.83 24.01 -2.08
CA GLY A 193 -0.49 24.62 -2.29
C GLY A 193 -1.56 23.98 -1.41
N HIS A 194 -2.59 23.40 -2.03
CA HIS A 194 -3.65 22.66 -1.33
C HIS A 194 -3.42 21.15 -1.27
N THR A 195 -2.48 20.63 -2.08
CA THR A 195 -2.19 19.20 -2.16
C THR A 195 -1.38 18.77 -0.94
N VAL A 196 -1.84 17.73 -0.26
CA VAL A 196 -1.15 17.11 0.88
C VAL A 196 -0.75 15.70 0.49
N VAL A 197 0.48 15.31 0.83
CA VAL A 197 0.94 13.93 0.74
C VAL A 197 1.32 13.43 2.13
N ALA A 198 0.94 12.19 2.43
CA ALA A 198 1.19 11.55 3.71
C ALA A 198 1.84 10.18 3.51
N PRO A 199 3.18 10.09 3.46
CA PRO A 199 3.87 8.82 3.40
C PRO A 199 3.73 8.03 4.70
N ILE A 200 3.35 6.76 4.58
CA ILE A 200 3.16 5.79 5.65
C ILE A 200 4.24 4.72 5.54
N ARG A 201 4.94 4.44 6.64
CA ARG A 201 6.06 3.48 6.71
C ARG A 201 5.94 2.57 7.92
N LEU A 202 6.31 1.30 7.77
CA LEU A 202 6.36 0.33 8.86
C LEU A 202 7.74 0.28 9.52
N GLY A 203 7.74 0.12 10.83
CA GLY A 203 8.97 0.01 11.63
C GLY A 203 9.12 1.23 12.51
N ALA A 204 8.91 1.03 13.81
CA ALA A 204 9.03 2.07 14.80
C ALA A 204 10.48 2.58 14.87
N GLY A 205 10.73 3.78 14.37
CA GLY A 205 11.87 4.56 14.82
C GLY A 205 12.38 5.60 13.84
N TRP A 206 12.70 6.76 14.42
CA TRP A 206 13.78 7.68 14.05
C TRP A 206 15.04 7.04 13.42
N ARG A 207 15.25 5.73 13.61
CA ARG A 207 16.32 4.92 13.01
C ARG A 207 16.18 4.70 11.50
N GLN A 208 14.96 4.67 10.96
CA GLN A 208 14.75 4.42 9.51
C GLN A 208 14.93 5.64 8.61
N GLY A 209 15.48 6.75 9.14
CA GLY A 209 15.67 7.94 8.34
C GLY A 209 14.35 8.69 8.11
N VAL A 210 14.10 9.72 8.92
CA VAL A 210 12.95 10.61 8.69
C VAL A 210 13.27 11.47 7.46
N SER A 211 12.28 11.66 6.57
CA SER A 211 12.39 12.67 5.51
C SER A 211 12.51 14.04 6.16
N ALA A 212 13.66 14.69 5.99
CA ALA A 212 13.91 15.99 6.60
C ALA A 212 13.66 17.09 5.58
N GLY A 213 12.53 17.78 5.68
CA GLY A 213 12.34 19.03 4.95
C GLY A 213 11.58 18.91 3.63
N TYR A 214 11.85 17.98 2.72
CA TYR A 214 11.04 17.83 1.50
C TYR A 214 11.08 16.44 0.84
N ILE A 215 10.10 16.18 -0.03
CA ILE A 215 10.11 15.12 -1.04
C ILE A 215 9.86 15.76 -2.40
N SER A 216 10.68 15.43 -3.40
CA SER A 216 10.48 15.84 -4.79
C SER A 216 9.99 14.66 -5.59
N PHE A 217 8.82 14.78 -6.25
CA PHE A 217 8.27 13.74 -7.11
C PHE A 217 8.58 14.03 -8.58
N THR A 218 8.91 13.00 -9.35
CA THR A 218 9.24 13.10 -10.78
C THR A 218 8.55 12.01 -11.60
N ARG A 219 8.32 12.29 -12.90
CA ARG A 219 7.75 11.32 -13.86
C ARG A 219 8.74 10.25 -14.29
N THR A 220 10.00 10.65 -14.40
CA THR A 220 11.11 9.78 -14.77
C THR A 220 12.02 9.62 -13.56
N GLU A 221 12.72 8.49 -13.51
CA GLU A 221 13.77 8.28 -12.52
C GLU A 221 14.80 9.40 -12.67
N ASN A 222 15.08 10.10 -11.59
CA ASN A 222 16.10 11.13 -11.56
C ASN A 222 16.99 10.89 -10.33
N TYR A 223 18.26 10.61 -10.60
CA TYR A 223 19.25 10.33 -9.56
C TYR A 223 19.78 11.62 -8.90
N ASN A 224 19.40 12.81 -9.38
CA ASN A 224 19.75 14.09 -8.76
C ASN A 224 18.59 14.62 -7.88
N PRO A 225 18.79 14.82 -6.56
CA PRO A 225 17.75 15.26 -5.63
C PRO A 225 17.58 16.78 -5.47
N PHE A 226 18.35 17.59 -6.22
CA PHE A 226 18.34 19.06 -6.15
C PHE A 226 17.65 19.72 -7.33
#